data_AF-A0AAE3E0T0-F1
#
_entry.id   AF-A0AAE3E0T0-F1
#
_cell.length_a   1.000
_cell.length_b   1.000
_cell.length_c   1.000
_cell.angle_alpha   90.00
_cell.angle_beta   90.00
_cell.angle_gamma   90.00
#
_symmetry.space_group_name_H-M   'P 1'
#
loop_
_entity.id
_entity.type
_entity.pdbx_description
1 polymer ?
#
loop_
_entity_poly.entity_id
_entity_poly.type
_entity_poly.pdbx_seq_one_letter_code
_entity_poly.pdbx_strand_id
1 'polypeptide(L)'
;MKTITQELLDGLKNADDIKTFLDLHEQDFLSQSLIDYLNELMNEKNITVAQVAKNSGIGEYVYKIFNGERNAKRDTLVAISFGMHLTFEETQLLLRIAKFAILDSRDRRDGIIIYALMHGLSIFECDDLLNNDNLITLV
;
A
#
# COMPACT_ATOMS: atom_id res chain seq x y z
N MET A 1 6.40 20.69 -1.80
CA MET A 1 6.70 19.83 -2.98
C MET A 1 7.57 18.71 -2.43
N LYS A 2 7.11 17.45 -2.46
CA LYS A 2 7.98 16.32 -2.07
C LYS A 2 9.05 16.15 -3.15
N THR A 3 10.31 16.26 -2.76
CA THR A 3 11.49 16.03 -3.61
C THR A 3 11.35 14.70 -4.36
N ILE A 4 11.67 14.69 -5.66
CA ILE A 4 11.53 13.49 -6.50
C ILE A 4 12.50 12.42 -5.98
N THR A 5 12.10 11.14 -5.95
CA THR A 5 12.95 10.04 -5.42
C THR A 5 14.36 10.02 -6.02
N GLN A 6 14.51 10.48 -7.26
CA GLN A 6 15.80 10.62 -7.94
C GLN A 6 16.68 11.75 -7.37
N GLU A 7 16.10 12.89 -7.02
CA GLU A 7 16.84 14.04 -6.46
C GLU A 7 17.40 13.72 -5.08
N LEU A 8 16.59 13.09 -4.21
CA LEU A 8 17.04 12.58 -2.91
C LEU A 8 18.17 11.55 -3.08
N LEU A 9 18.04 10.64 -4.06
CA LEU A 9 19.05 9.62 -4.33
C LEU A 9 20.37 10.23 -4.83
N ASP A 10 20.30 11.22 -5.72
CA ASP A 10 21.49 11.89 -6.23
C ASP A 10 22.13 12.78 -5.17
N GLY A 11 21.33 13.40 -4.29
CA GLY A 11 21.82 14.08 -3.09
C GLY A 11 22.59 13.14 -2.15
N LEU A 12 22.03 11.96 -1.86
CA LEU A 12 22.68 10.94 -1.03
C LEU A 12 24.02 10.46 -1.61
N LYS A 13 24.13 10.31 -2.94
CA LYS A 13 25.38 9.91 -3.61
C LYS A 13 26.50 10.94 -3.47
N ASN A 14 26.14 12.22 -3.46
CA ASN A 14 27.08 13.34 -3.46
C ASN A 14 27.26 13.96 -2.07
N ALA A 15 26.65 13.39 -1.02
CA ALA A 15 26.74 13.90 0.33
C ALA A 15 28.12 13.63 0.94
N ASP A 16 28.80 14.69 1.40
CA ASP A 16 30.07 14.59 2.13
C ASP A 16 29.87 14.05 3.57
N ASP A 17 28.73 14.36 4.19
CA ASP A 17 28.33 13.92 5.52
C ASP A 17 26.85 13.50 5.54
N ILE A 18 26.58 12.27 5.97
CA ILE A 18 25.23 11.72 5.96
C ILE A 18 24.31 12.42 6.96
N LYS A 19 24.82 12.87 8.11
CA LYS A 19 23.97 13.45 9.15
C LYS A 19 23.43 14.81 8.72
N THR A 20 24.31 15.67 8.21
CA THR A 20 23.95 16.99 7.67
C THR A 20 22.93 16.86 6.54
N PHE A 21 23.09 15.86 5.67
CA PHE A 21 22.13 15.59 4.60
C PHE A 21 20.76 15.19 5.16
N LEU A 22 20.71 14.25 6.11
CA LEU A 22 19.46 13.81 6.71
C LEU A 22 18.72 14.96 7.42
N ASP A 23 19.45 15.79 8.18
CA ASP A 23 18.88 16.93 8.91
C ASP A 23 18.33 18.00 7.94
N LEU A 24 19.01 18.26 6.81
CA LEU A 24 18.56 19.22 5.79
C LEU A 24 17.29 18.76 5.05
N HIS A 25 17.14 17.44 4.87
CA HIS A 25 16.08 16.82 4.07
C HIS A 25 15.02 16.09 4.92
N GLU A 26 14.93 16.36 6.23
CA GLU A 26 14.03 15.65 7.15
C GLU A 26 12.58 15.58 6.64
N GLN A 27 12.09 16.71 6.08
CA GLN A 27 10.72 16.85 5.56
C GLN A 27 10.47 16.08 4.25
N ASP A 28 11.53 15.67 3.55
CA ASP A 28 11.44 14.94 2.29
C ASP A 28 11.32 13.42 2.51
N PHE A 29 11.62 12.92 3.71
CA PHE A 29 11.50 11.51 4.05
C PHE A 29 10.06 11.11 4.38
N LEU A 30 9.73 9.84 4.15
CA LEU A 30 8.47 9.25 4.58
C LEU A 30 8.48 9.06 6.11
N SER A 31 7.84 9.99 6.83
CA SER A 31 7.71 9.96 8.29
C SER A 31 6.32 9.51 8.78
N GLN A 32 5.34 9.42 7.86
CA GLN A 32 3.97 9.04 8.18
C GLN A 32 3.88 7.55 8.57
N SER A 33 3.14 7.25 9.65
CA SER A 33 2.90 5.86 10.03
C SER A 33 1.88 5.20 9.10
N LEU A 34 1.95 3.87 8.99
CA LEU A 34 0.98 3.09 8.22
C LEU A 34 -0.46 3.33 8.67
N ILE A 35 -0.68 3.41 9.99
CA ILE A 35 -2.02 3.59 10.57
C ILE A 35 -2.55 4.99 10.30
N ASP A 36 -1.70 6.02 10.40
CA ASP A 36 -2.10 7.40 10.08
C ASP A 36 -2.52 7.51 8.62
N TYR A 37 -1.74 6.91 7.71
CA TYR A 37 -2.06 6.93 6.28
C TYR A 37 -3.36 6.17 5.96
N LEU A 38 -3.58 5.00 6.57
CA LEU A 38 -4.85 4.27 6.42
C LEU A 38 -6.05 5.06 6.95
N ASN A 39 -5.90 5.77 8.06
CA ASN A 39 -6.96 6.60 8.63
C ASN A 39 -7.25 7.83 7.76
N GLU A 40 -6.23 8.47 7.19
CA GLU A 40 -6.40 9.55 6.21
C GLU A 40 -7.21 9.08 4.99
N LEU A 41 -6.81 7.97 4.38
CA LEU A 41 -7.53 7.39 3.25
C LEU A 41 -8.97 7.00 3.59
N MET A 42 -9.23 6.48 4.79
CA MET A 42 -10.61 6.19 5.23
C MET A 42 -11.46 7.45 5.31
N ASN A 43 -10.90 8.54 5.85
CA ASN A 43 -11.60 9.81 5.98
C ASN A 43 -11.87 10.43 4.60
N GLU A 44 -10.88 10.43 3.70
CA GLU A 44 -11.02 10.95 2.33
C GLU A 44 -12.08 10.20 1.53
N LYS A 45 -12.15 8.87 1.70
CA LYS A 45 -13.11 8.01 0.98
C LYS A 45 -14.45 7.85 1.70
N ASN A 46 -14.59 8.46 2.88
CA ASN A 46 -15.78 8.35 3.73
C ASN A 46 -16.22 6.90 3.95
N ILE A 47 -15.26 6.03 4.28
CA ILE A 47 -15.47 4.59 4.47
C ILE A 47 -15.17 4.18 5.92
N THR A 48 -15.96 3.26 6.46
CA THR A 48 -15.77 2.75 7.83
C THR A 48 -14.89 1.51 7.86
N VAL A 49 -14.21 1.27 8.98
CA VAL A 49 -13.43 0.03 9.21
C VAL A 49 -14.27 -1.23 8.97
N ALA A 50 -15.56 -1.20 9.32
CA ALA A 50 -16.47 -2.33 9.07
C ALA A 50 -16.71 -2.59 7.58
N GLN A 51 -16.81 -1.53 6.78
CA GLN A 51 -16.93 -1.65 5.34
C GLN A 51 -15.63 -2.16 4.72
N VAL A 52 -14.47 -1.70 5.21
CA VAL A 52 -13.15 -2.22 4.80
C VAL A 52 -13.03 -3.71 5.14
N ALA A 53 -13.40 -4.12 6.36
CA ALA A 53 -13.37 -5.52 6.80
C ALA A 53 -14.22 -6.43 5.91
N LYS A 54 -15.41 -5.96 5.51
CA LYS A 54 -16.29 -6.68 4.58
C LYS A 54 -15.72 -6.74 3.17
N ASN A 55 -15.29 -5.61 2.61
CA ASN A 55 -14.92 -5.50 1.21
C ASN A 55 -13.53 -6.08 0.91
N SER A 56 -12.65 -6.16 1.91
CA SER A 56 -11.30 -6.73 1.77
C SER A 56 -11.25 -8.25 1.85
N GLY A 57 -12.34 -8.93 2.23
CA GLY A 57 -12.39 -10.39 2.37
C GLY A 57 -11.66 -10.97 3.60
N ILE A 58 -10.95 -10.16 4.40
CA ILE A 58 -10.14 -10.63 5.54
C ILE A 58 -10.77 -10.38 6.93
N GLY A 59 -11.99 -9.83 6.99
CA GLY A 59 -12.85 -9.83 8.17
C GLY A 59 -12.23 -9.21 9.43
N GLU A 60 -12.26 -9.96 10.56
CA GLU A 60 -11.76 -9.51 11.87
C GLU A 60 -10.29 -9.04 11.84
N TYR A 61 -9.54 -9.48 10.84
CA TYR A 61 -8.15 -9.14 10.69
C TYR A 61 -7.91 -7.65 10.49
N VAL A 62 -8.83 -6.97 9.79
CA VAL A 62 -8.77 -5.52 9.58
C VAL A 62 -8.78 -4.78 10.90
N TYR A 63 -9.67 -5.12 11.82
CA TYR A 63 -9.77 -4.44 13.12
C TYR A 63 -8.48 -4.55 13.93
N LYS A 64 -7.84 -5.71 13.94
CA LYS A 64 -6.56 -5.92 14.64
C LYS A 64 -5.44 -5.05 14.06
N ILE A 65 -5.47 -4.76 12.76
CA ILE A 65 -4.50 -3.87 12.11
C ILE A 65 -4.78 -2.42 12.49
N PHE A 66 -6.03 -1.97 12.35
CA PHE A 66 -6.41 -0.58 12.67
C PHE A 66 -6.26 -0.25 14.17
N ASN A 67 -6.36 -1.25 15.05
CA ASN A 67 -6.08 -1.09 16.49
C ASN A 67 -4.58 -1.19 16.85
N GLY A 68 -3.70 -1.48 15.89
CA GLY A 68 -2.28 -1.68 16.15
C GLY A 68 -1.93 -2.99 16.88
N GLU A 69 -2.89 -3.91 17.00
CA GLU A 69 -2.71 -5.21 17.67
C GLU A 69 -1.97 -6.23 16.80
N ARG A 70 -1.91 -6.00 15.47
CA ARG A 70 -1.18 -6.89 14.57
C ARG A 70 -0.57 -6.18 13.37
N ASN A 71 0.62 -6.64 12.99
CA ASN A 71 1.31 -6.18 11.78
C ASN A 71 0.64 -6.76 10.53
N ALA A 72 0.26 -5.88 9.60
CA ALA A 72 -0.23 -6.28 8.29
C ALA A 72 0.91 -6.89 7.45
N LYS A 73 0.61 -7.95 6.69
CA LYS A 73 1.50 -8.46 5.65
C LYS A 73 1.24 -7.71 4.33
N ARG A 74 2.11 -7.90 3.34
CA ARG A 74 1.93 -7.30 2.01
C ARG A 74 0.55 -7.60 1.42
N ASP A 75 0.20 -8.88 1.29
CA ASP A 75 -1.08 -9.29 0.67
C ASP A 75 -2.29 -8.82 1.49
N THR A 76 -2.16 -8.73 2.81
CA THR A 76 -3.17 -8.11 3.68
C THR A 76 -3.39 -6.64 3.32
N LEU A 77 -2.33 -5.87 3.07
CA LEU A 77 -2.45 -4.46 2.67
C LEU A 77 -3.02 -4.32 1.26
N VAL A 78 -2.69 -5.24 0.35
CA VAL A 78 -3.32 -5.29 -0.97
C VAL A 78 -4.82 -5.57 -0.84
N ALA A 79 -5.22 -6.55 -0.03
CA ALA A 79 -6.63 -6.84 0.24
C ALA A 79 -7.36 -5.65 0.88
N ILE A 80 -6.73 -4.95 1.84
CA ILE A 80 -7.25 -3.69 2.39
C ILE A 80 -7.38 -2.62 1.30
N SER A 81 -6.46 -2.57 0.35
CA SER A 81 -6.50 -1.61 -0.77
C SER A 81 -7.75 -1.81 -1.64
N PHE A 82 -8.10 -3.07 -1.95
CA PHE A 82 -9.38 -3.40 -2.57
C PHE A 82 -10.57 -3.01 -1.68
N GLY A 83 -10.49 -3.33 -0.38
CA GLY A 83 -11.57 -3.04 0.58
C GLY A 83 -11.87 -1.54 0.74
N MET A 84 -10.86 -0.70 0.53
CA MET A 84 -10.94 0.76 0.58
C MET A 84 -11.16 1.40 -0.79
N HIS A 85 -11.20 0.64 -1.88
CA HIS A 85 -11.23 1.16 -3.25
C HIS A 85 -10.08 2.16 -3.51
N LEU A 86 -8.86 1.76 -3.16
CA LEU A 86 -7.66 2.56 -3.43
C LEU A 86 -7.33 2.56 -4.92
N THR A 87 -6.77 3.66 -5.40
CA THR A 87 -6.13 3.71 -6.72
C THR A 87 -4.84 2.89 -6.72
N PHE A 88 -4.29 2.64 -7.91
CA PHE A 88 -2.98 2.03 -8.03
C PHE A 88 -1.91 2.86 -7.30
N GLU A 89 -1.92 4.19 -7.46
CA GLU A 89 -0.94 5.10 -6.85
C GLU A 89 -1.04 5.11 -5.32
N GLU A 90 -2.26 5.15 -4.76
CA GLU A 90 -2.50 5.04 -3.32
C GLU A 90 -2.01 3.69 -2.78
N THR A 91 -2.27 2.60 -3.50
CA THR A 91 -1.80 1.25 -3.14
C THR A 91 -0.26 1.17 -3.15
N GLN A 92 0.39 1.74 -4.16
CA GLN A 92 1.85 1.79 -4.24
C GLN A 92 2.44 2.60 -3.07
N LEU A 93 1.82 3.73 -2.72
CA LEU A 93 2.26 4.55 -1.59
C LEU A 93 2.06 3.82 -0.25
N LEU A 94 0.92 3.13 -0.08
CA LEU A 94 0.64 2.30 1.10
C LEU A 94 1.74 1.25 1.31
N LEU A 95 2.09 0.51 0.25
CA LEU A 95 3.14 -0.51 0.31
C LEU A 95 4.52 0.10 0.61
N ARG A 96 4.83 1.28 0.06
CA ARG A 96 6.07 2.01 0.36
C ARG A 96 6.16 2.43 1.82
N ILE A 97 5.08 3.01 2.37
CA ILE A 97 5.02 3.41 3.80
C ILE A 97 5.18 2.19 4.70
N ALA A 98 4.53 1.07 4.34
CA ALA A 98 4.65 -0.20 5.05
C ALA A 98 5.99 -0.94 4.84
N LYS A 99 6.89 -0.39 4.01
CA LYS A 99 8.21 -0.97 3.66
C LYS A 99 8.11 -2.36 3.01
N PHE A 100 7.05 -2.61 2.24
CA PHE A 100 6.91 -3.80 1.41
C PHE A 100 7.32 -3.52 -0.05
N ALA A 101 7.65 -4.59 -0.77
CA ALA A 101 7.79 -4.51 -2.22
C ALA A 101 6.47 -3.99 -2.82
N ILE A 102 6.58 -2.97 -3.67
CA ILE A 102 5.47 -2.44 -4.44
C ILE A 102 4.96 -3.49 -5.45
N LEU A 103 3.80 -3.26 -6.06
CA LEU A 103 3.31 -4.11 -7.16
C LEU A 103 4.19 -3.88 -8.38
N ASP A 104 4.72 -4.97 -8.93
CA ASP A 104 5.60 -4.96 -10.10
C ASP A 104 4.89 -5.55 -11.32
N SER A 105 4.71 -4.76 -12.38
CA SER A 105 4.03 -5.23 -13.60
C SER A 105 4.78 -6.33 -14.35
N ARG A 106 6.05 -6.59 -14.01
CA ARG A 106 6.84 -7.71 -14.55
C ARG A 106 6.58 -9.02 -13.82
N ASP A 107 6.04 -8.96 -12.60
CA ASP A 107 5.55 -10.14 -11.90
C ASP A 107 4.13 -10.47 -12.39
N ARG A 108 3.90 -11.75 -12.70
CA ARG A 108 2.64 -12.20 -13.30
C ARG A 108 1.45 -12.01 -12.37
N ARG A 109 1.63 -12.28 -11.07
CA ARG A 109 0.59 -12.15 -10.05
C ARG A 109 0.28 -10.69 -9.78
N ASP A 110 1.30 -9.88 -9.58
CA ASP A 110 1.13 -8.44 -9.40
C ASP A 110 0.52 -7.78 -10.65
N GLY A 111 0.83 -8.25 -11.86
CA GLY A 111 0.19 -7.79 -13.09
C GLY A 111 -1.34 -7.94 -13.08
N ILE A 112 -1.85 -9.07 -12.60
CA ILE A 112 -3.30 -9.29 -12.42
C ILE A 112 -3.87 -8.38 -11.34
N ILE A 113 -3.18 -8.24 -10.21
CA ILE A 113 -3.59 -7.35 -9.11
C ILE A 113 -3.67 -5.89 -9.58
N ILE A 114 -2.66 -5.43 -10.33
CA ILE A 114 -2.62 -4.08 -10.92
C ILE A 114 -3.80 -3.90 -11.87
N TYR A 115 -4.03 -4.87 -12.75
CA TYR A 115 -5.18 -4.83 -13.67
C TYR A 115 -6.50 -4.68 -12.90
N ALA A 116 -6.71 -5.51 -11.87
CA ALA A 116 -7.92 -5.49 -11.05
C ALA A 116 -8.12 -4.13 -10.34
N LEU A 117 -7.06 -3.57 -9.75
CA LEU A 117 -7.11 -2.23 -9.13
C LEU A 117 -7.49 -1.13 -10.14
N MET A 118 -6.83 -1.12 -11.31
CA MET A 118 -7.08 -0.10 -12.34
C MET A 118 -8.48 -0.18 -12.98
N HIS A 119 -9.09 -1.36 -12.97
CA HIS A 119 -10.44 -1.59 -13.50
C HIS A 119 -11.53 -1.57 -12.42
N GLY A 120 -11.17 -1.28 -11.17
CA GLY A 120 -12.12 -1.19 -10.06
C GLY A 120 -12.80 -2.52 -9.71
N LEU A 121 -12.12 -3.65 -9.95
CA LEU A 121 -12.62 -4.96 -9.58
C LEU A 121 -12.61 -5.15 -8.06
N SER A 122 -13.49 -6.01 -7.56
CA SER A 122 -13.47 -6.46 -6.17
C SER A 122 -12.29 -7.42 -5.90
N ILE A 123 -11.98 -7.62 -4.61
CA ILE A 123 -10.99 -8.62 -4.19
C ILE A 123 -11.34 -10.03 -4.68
N PHE A 124 -12.63 -10.37 -4.71
CA PHE A 124 -13.10 -11.69 -5.14
C PHE A 124 -12.93 -11.89 -6.65
N GLU A 125 -13.24 -10.87 -7.45
CA GLU A 125 -12.98 -10.91 -8.90
C GLU A 125 -11.49 -10.97 -9.21
N CYS A 126 -10.65 -10.27 -8.43
CA CYS A 126 -9.20 -10.39 -8.53
C CYS A 126 -8.72 -11.82 -8.23
N ASP A 127 -9.21 -12.41 -7.14
CA ASP A 127 -8.86 -13.77 -6.75
C ASP A 127 -9.36 -14.83 -7.74
N ASP A 128 -10.51 -14.61 -8.38
CA ASP A 128 -10.97 -15.46 -9.48
C ASP A 128 -10.00 -15.41 -10.66
N LEU A 129 -9.51 -14.22 -11.04
CA LEU A 129 -8.50 -14.08 -12.10
C LEU A 129 -7.18 -14.76 -11.72
N LEU A 130 -6.72 -14.59 -10.48
CA LEU A 130 -5.50 -15.23 -9.97
C LEU A 130 -5.63 -16.77 -9.98
N ASN A 131 -6.75 -17.28 -9.50
CA ASN A 131 -7.00 -18.72 -9.41
C ASN A 131 -7.13 -19.37 -10.80
N ASN A 132 -7.83 -18.71 -11.75
CA ASN A 132 -7.91 -19.15 -13.15
C ASN A 132 -6.54 -19.29 -13.81
N ASP A 133 -5.55 -18.55 -13.29
CA ASP A 133 -4.18 -18.52 -13.78
C ASP A 133 -3.21 -19.39 -12.95
N ASN A 134 -3.75 -20.18 -12.01
CA ASN A 134 -3.04 -21.02 -11.04
C ASN A 134 -2.06 -20.25 -10.13
N LEU A 135 -2.42 -19.02 -9.77
CA LEU A 135 -1.65 -18.16 -8.86
C LEU A 135 -2.29 -18.13 -7.47
N ILE A 136 -1.47 -17.85 -6.46
CA ILE A 136 -1.93 -17.76 -5.06
C ILE A 136 -2.83 -16.53 -4.90
N THR A 137 -4.03 -16.73 -4.35
CA THR A 137 -5.03 -15.68 -4.05
C THR A 137 -4.57 -14.74 -2.93
N LEU A 138 -5.29 -13.63 -2.75
CA LEU A 138 -5.05 -12.65 -1.69
C LEU A 138 -5.81 -13.00 -0.41
N VAL A 139 -7.01 -13.61 -0.54
CA VAL A 139 -7.83 -14.05 0.60
C VAL A 139 -8.19 -15.53 0.58
#